data_AF-A0A1U7YHU1-F1
#
_entry.id   AF-A0A1U7YHU1-F1
#
_cell.length_a   1.000
_cell.length_b   1.000
_cell.length_c   1.000
_cell.angle_alpha   90.00
_cell.angle_beta   90.00
_cell.angle_gamma   90.00
#
_symmetry.space_group_name_H-M   'P 1'
#
loop_
_entity.id
_entity.type
_entity.pdbx_description
1 polymer ?
#
loop_
_entity_poly.entity_id
_entity_poly.type
_entity_poly.pdbx_seq_one_letter_code
_entity_poly.pdbx_strand_id
1 'polypeptide(L)'
;METSTELGEKYDKLFGENLIASEQMTVRPATEQLYTVFEGLRKFQMDELPCPHAWAVLKNQQLKPGQYSSFYYKKDNLHRTYEFPMNLVPDESLWVIPTYVLEDVVLPPKGRRNAGRPRKERLKPASEKESKRAFSCSVCGQGGHNRKTCRNRPK
;
A
#
# COMPACT_ATOMS: atom_id res chain seq x y z
N MET A 1 -19.13 -2.53 -30.15
CA MET A 1 -19.69 -2.85 -28.82
C MET A 1 -19.25 -1.72 -27.91
N GLU A 2 -20.19 -0.91 -27.45
CA GLU A 2 -19.92 0.33 -26.70
C GLU A 2 -19.37 -0.01 -25.32
N THR A 3 -18.07 0.13 -25.16
CA THR A 3 -17.39 0.14 -23.87
C THR A 3 -17.04 1.59 -23.56
N SER A 4 -17.39 2.04 -22.36
CA SER A 4 -17.14 3.39 -21.82
C SER A 4 -18.11 4.47 -22.31
N THR A 5 -18.96 4.89 -21.38
CA THR A 5 -19.47 6.28 -21.34
C THR A 5 -19.96 6.67 -19.95
N GLU A 6 -20.20 5.72 -19.03
CA GLU A 6 -20.77 6.03 -17.72
C GLU A 6 -19.74 6.30 -16.61
N LEU A 7 -18.48 5.86 -16.71
CA LEU A 7 -17.50 5.97 -15.62
C LEU A 7 -16.47 7.09 -15.86
N GLY A 8 -15.77 7.51 -14.80
CA GLY A 8 -14.65 8.45 -14.94
C GLY A 8 -13.45 7.82 -15.68
N GLU A 9 -12.68 8.63 -16.41
CA GLU A 9 -11.58 8.15 -17.30
C GLU A 9 -10.58 7.19 -16.63
N LYS A 10 -10.20 7.48 -15.39
CA LYS A 10 -9.33 6.61 -14.59
C LYS A 10 -9.92 5.21 -14.43
N TYR A 11 -11.22 5.13 -14.21
CA TYR A 11 -11.94 3.89 -13.96
C TYR A 11 -12.27 3.16 -15.25
N ASP A 12 -12.51 3.88 -16.35
CA ASP A 12 -12.62 3.28 -17.68
C ASP A 12 -11.35 2.50 -18.07
N LYS A 13 -10.16 3.03 -17.76
CA LYS A 13 -8.91 2.30 -17.98
C LYS A 13 -8.84 1.01 -17.15
N LEU A 14 -9.17 1.09 -15.87
CA LEU A 14 -9.25 -0.09 -14.98
C LEU A 14 -10.27 -1.11 -15.49
N PHE A 15 -11.38 -0.65 -16.08
CA PHE A 15 -12.41 -1.51 -16.68
C PHE A 15 -11.88 -2.23 -17.91
N GLY A 16 -11.14 -1.53 -18.77
CA GLY A 16 -10.46 -2.13 -19.91
C GLY A 16 -9.44 -3.18 -19.49
N GLU A 17 -8.60 -2.89 -18.49
CA GLU A 17 -7.63 -3.85 -17.94
C GLU A 17 -8.32 -5.10 -17.37
N ASN A 18 -9.40 -4.91 -16.60
CA ASN A 18 -10.16 -6.03 -16.03
C ASN A 18 -10.87 -6.85 -17.10
N LEU A 19 -11.39 -6.20 -18.15
CA LEU A 19 -11.96 -6.89 -19.31
C LEU A 19 -10.91 -7.77 -19.99
N ILE A 20 -9.73 -7.24 -20.33
CA ILE A 20 -8.64 -7.99 -20.97
C ILE A 20 -8.22 -9.17 -20.10
N ALA A 21 -8.04 -8.96 -18.80
CA ALA A 21 -7.69 -10.03 -17.87
C ALA A 21 -8.78 -11.11 -17.79
N SER A 22 -10.06 -10.72 -17.87
CA SER A 22 -11.19 -11.66 -17.84
C SER A 22 -11.28 -12.56 -19.07
N GLU A 23 -10.73 -12.16 -20.22
CA GLU A 23 -10.78 -12.95 -21.45
C GLU A 23 -9.97 -14.25 -21.38
N GLN A 24 -8.96 -14.29 -20.50
CA GLN A 24 -8.12 -15.46 -20.28
C GLN A 24 -8.73 -16.43 -19.26
N MET A 25 -9.89 -16.09 -18.68
CA MET A 25 -10.51 -16.83 -17.58
C MET A 25 -11.60 -17.77 -18.10
N THR A 26 -11.65 -18.97 -17.52
CA THR A 26 -12.74 -19.92 -17.78
C THR A 26 -13.68 -19.95 -16.58
N VAL A 27 -14.95 -19.64 -16.81
CA VAL A 27 -15.98 -19.66 -15.77
C VAL A 27 -16.67 -21.01 -15.80
N ARG A 28 -16.66 -21.72 -14.66
CA ARG A 28 -17.43 -22.94 -14.47
C ARG A 28 -18.48 -22.72 -13.39
N PRO A 29 -19.76 -23.08 -13.64
CA PRO A 29 -20.77 -23.08 -12.59
C PRO A 29 -20.40 -24.15 -11.56
N ALA A 30 -20.36 -23.77 -10.30
CA ALA A 30 -20.19 -24.68 -9.17
C ALA A 30 -21.55 -25.25 -8.70
N THR A 31 -22.62 -24.45 -8.76
CA THR A 31 -24.04 -24.82 -8.54
C THR A 31 -24.95 -23.88 -9.36
N GLU A 32 -26.29 -23.97 -9.23
CA GLU A 32 -27.27 -23.15 -9.97
C GLU A 32 -27.01 -21.62 -9.89
N GLN A 33 -26.28 -21.14 -8.87
CA GLN A 33 -26.01 -19.70 -8.69
C GLN A 33 -24.59 -19.36 -8.21
N LEU A 34 -23.74 -20.33 -7.92
CA LEU A 34 -22.36 -20.07 -7.47
C LEU A 34 -21.37 -20.38 -8.58
N TYR A 35 -20.47 -19.44 -8.85
CA TYR A 35 -19.37 -19.59 -9.80
C TYR A 35 -18.05 -19.59 -9.05
N THR A 36 -17.21 -20.58 -9.32
CA THR A 36 -15.84 -20.62 -8.80
C THR A 36 -14.88 -20.13 -9.86
N VAL A 37 -14.10 -19.09 -9.51
CA VAL A 37 -12.99 -18.62 -10.33
C VAL A 37 -11.71 -18.81 -9.53
N PHE A 38 -10.72 -19.43 -10.14
CA PHE A 38 -9.50 -19.86 -9.46
C PHE A 38 -8.48 -18.72 -9.39
N GLU A 39 -8.64 -17.79 -8.43
CA GLU A 39 -7.57 -16.92 -7.89
C GLU A 39 -8.12 -15.98 -6.79
N GLY A 40 -7.32 -15.69 -5.77
CA GLY A 40 -7.76 -14.97 -4.55
C GLY A 40 -7.87 -13.46 -4.74
N LEU A 41 -9.04 -12.87 -4.43
CA LEU A 41 -9.24 -11.42 -4.54
C LEU A 41 -9.89 -10.81 -3.28
N ARG A 42 -9.10 -10.04 -2.52
CA ARG A 42 -9.60 -9.15 -1.44
C ARG A 42 -9.89 -7.71 -1.90
N LYS A 43 -9.33 -7.28 -3.03
CA LYS A 43 -9.34 -5.87 -3.46
C LYS A 43 -10.73 -5.41 -3.94
N PHE A 44 -11.51 -6.31 -4.54
CA PHE A 44 -12.85 -6.07 -5.06
C PHE A 44 -13.82 -5.49 -4.02
N GLN A 45 -13.75 -6.03 -2.79
CA GLN A 45 -14.71 -5.70 -1.74
C GLN A 45 -14.57 -4.27 -1.21
N MET A 46 -13.39 -3.66 -1.38
CA MET A 46 -13.11 -2.29 -0.94
C MET A 46 -13.41 -1.27 -2.04
N ASP A 47 -13.08 -1.62 -3.28
CA ASP A 47 -13.22 -0.71 -4.42
C ASP A 47 -14.63 -0.76 -5.03
N GLU A 48 -15.49 -1.71 -4.67
CA GLU A 48 -16.86 -1.85 -5.23
C GLU A 48 -16.92 -1.79 -6.78
N LEU A 49 -15.85 -2.25 -7.43
CA LEU A 49 -15.66 -2.25 -8.88
C LEU A 49 -15.42 -3.68 -9.36
N PRO A 50 -16.16 -4.19 -10.36
CA PRO A 50 -15.99 -5.55 -10.89
C PRO A 50 -14.52 -5.89 -11.14
N CYS A 51 -14.03 -6.90 -10.44
CA CYS A 51 -12.70 -7.47 -10.68
C CYS A 51 -12.72 -8.37 -11.93
N PRO A 52 -11.55 -8.78 -12.46
CA PRO A 52 -11.49 -9.64 -13.64
C PRO A 52 -12.36 -10.92 -13.53
N HIS A 53 -12.43 -11.54 -12.34
CA HIS A 53 -13.30 -12.70 -12.09
C HIS A 53 -14.78 -12.35 -12.19
N ALA A 54 -15.20 -11.24 -11.57
CA ALA A 54 -16.57 -10.76 -11.66
C ALA A 54 -16.92 -10.41 -13.12
N TRP A 55 -16.00 -9.77 -13.85
CA TRP A 55 -16.13 -9.52 -15.29
C TRP A 55 -16.37 -10.79 -16.10
N ALA A 56 -15.58 -11.84 -15.87
CA ALA A 56 -15.72 -13.11 -16.58
C ALA A 56 -17.11 -13.71 -16.34
N VAL A 57 -17.60 -13.68 -15.09
CA VAL A 57 -18.94 -14.19 -14.73
C VAL A 57 -20.04 -13.33 -15.35
N LEU A 58 -19.95 -12.01 -15.26
CA LEU A 58 -20.92 -11.07 -15.83
C LEU A 58 -21.02 -11.23 -17.35
N LYS A 59 -19.87 -11.39 -18.03
CA LYS A 59 -19.81 -11.67 -19.48
C LYS A 59 -20.48 -13.01 -19.82
N ASN A 60 -20.19 -14.06 -19.04
CA ASN A 60 -20.82 -15.37 -19.21
C ASN A 60 -22.35 -15.32 -19.04
N GLN A 61 -22.84 -14.43 -18.17
CA GLN A 61 -24.28 -14.20 -17.97
C GLN A 61 -24.87 -13.11 -18.89
N GLN A 62 -24.09 -12.55 -19.81
CA GLN A 62 -24.52 -11.45 -20.70
C GLN A 62 -25.02 -10.20 -19.95
N LEU A 63 -24.52 -9.99 -18.73
CA LEU A 63 -24.82 -8.82 -17.90
C LEU A 63 -23.82 -7.70 -18.18
N LYS A 64 -24.27 -6.44 -18.04
CA LYS A 64 -23.42 -5.26 -18.25
C LYS A 64 -22.59 -4.96 -16.99
N PRO A 65 -21.25 -5.03 -17.04
CA PRO A 65 -20.43 -4.84 -15.83
C PRO A 65 -20.53 -3.45 -15.21
N GLY A 66 -20.76 -2.42 -16.01
CA GLY A 66 -20.99 -1.05 -15.52
C GLY A 66 -22.16 -0.93 -14.53
N GLN A 67 -23.17 -1.81 -14.61
CA GLN A 67 -24.30 -1.82 -13.67
C GLN A 67 -23.92 -2.37 -12.28
N TYR A 68 -22.82 -3.13 -12.20
CA TYR A 68 -22.30 -3.75 -10.97
C TYR A 68 -21.16 -2.95 -10.34
N SER A 69 -21.04 -1.69 -10.75
CA SER A 69 -20.03 -0.75 -10.28
C SER A 69 -20.67 0.24 -9.34
N SER A 70 -19.96 0.64 -8.28
CA SER A 70 -20.49 1.65 -7.36
C SER A 70 -20.84 2.96 -8.06
N PHE A 71 -21.88 3.63 -7.58
CA PHE A 71 -22.34 4.89 -8.14
C PHE A 71 -21.27 5.99 -8.03
N TYR A 72 -20.36 5.92 -7.05
CA TYR A 72 -19.26 6.87 -6.86
C TYR A 72 -18.34 6.99 -8.08
N TYR A 73 -18.26 5.95 -8.91
CA TYR A 73 -17.39 5.93 -10.08
C TYR A 73 -18.05 6.44 -11.35
N LYS A 74 -19.36 6.73 -11.30
CA LYS A 74 -20.10 7.27 -12.44
C LYS A 74 -19.71 8.73 -12.69
N LYS A 75 -19.51 9.06 -13.95
CA LYS A 75 -19.14 10.40 -14.43
C LYS A 75 -20.12 11.47 -13.94
N ASP A 76 -21.42 11.20 -14.01
CA ASP A 76 -22.44 12.13 -13.54
C ASP A 76 -22.33 12.41 -12.03
N ASN A 77 -22.02 11.39 -11.23
CA ASN A 77 -21.82 11.57 -9.78
C ASN A 77 -20.52 12.29 -9.47
N LEU A 78 -19.47 12.07 -10.27
CA LEU A 78 -18.24 12.85 -10.18
C LEU A 78 -18.53 14.33 -10.46
N HIS A 79 -19.27 14.64 -11.53
CA HIS A 79 -19.67 16.01 -11.85
C HIS A 79 -20.53 16.64 -10.74
N ARG A 80 -21.52 15.92 -10.22
CA ARG A 80 -22.36 16.38 -9.09
C ARG A 80 -21.57 16.67 -7.83
N THR A 81 -20.52 15.89 -7.55
CA THR A 81 -19.65 16.10 -6.37
C THR A 81 -18.94 17.46 -6.44
N TYR A 82 -18.60 17.92 -7.66
CA TYR A 82 -17.93 19.20 -7.91
C TYR A 82 -18.87 20.26 -8.51
N GLU A 83 -20.18 20.03 -8.49
CA GLU A 83 -21.17 20.98 -9.01
C GLU A 83 -21.22 22.25 -8.16
N PHE A 84 -20.97 22.11 -6.84
CA PHE A 84 -20.91 23.25 -5.96
C PHE A 84 -19.61 24.04 -6.17
N PRO A 85 -19.68 25.36 -6.43
CA PRO A 85 -18.49 26.18 -6.59
C PRO A 85 -17.72 26.20 -5.27
N MET A 86 -16.49 25.70 -5.31
CA MET A 86 -15.54 25.98 -4.24
C MET A 86 -15.12 27.44 -4.36
N ASN A 87 -15.58 28.26 -3.41
CA ASN A 87 -15.04 29.60 -3.26
C ASN A 87 -13.54 29.50 -2.99
N LEU A 88 -12.75 30.18 -3.80
CA LEU A 88 -11.32 30.31 -3.53
C LEU A 88 -11.16 30.97 -2.16
N VAL A 89 -10.22 30.45 -1.38
CA VAL A 89 -9.80 31.14 -0.16
C VAL A 89 -9.24 32.50 -0.60
N PRO A 90 -9.77 33.62 -0.12
CA PRO A 90 -9.27 34.93 -0.50
C PRO A 90 -7.82 35.09 -0.03
N ASP A 91 -7.13 36.10 -0.55
CA ASP A 91 -5.79 36.44 -0.04
C ASP A 91 -5.82 36.70 1.48
N GLU A 92 -4.75 36.33 2.19
CA GLU A 92 -4.65 36.49 3.65
C GLU A 92 -4.88 37.95 4.08
N SER A 93 -4.50 38.93 3.24
CA SER A 93 -4.72 40.35 3.52
C SER A 93 -6.20 40.76 3.58
N LEU A 94 -7.10 39.96 3.01
CA LEU A 94 -8.54 40.18 2.97
C LEU A 94 -9.29 39.44 4.08
N TRP A 95 -8.59 38.66 4.91
CA TRP A 95 -9.23 37.86 5.95
C TRP A 95 -9.67 38.75 7.11
N VAL A 96 -10.98 38.75 7.39
CA VAL A 96 -11.52 39.34 8.61
C VAL A 96 -11.44 38.28 9.71
N ILE A 97 -10.39 38.34 10.53
CA ILE A 97 -10.20 37.43 11.67
C ILE A 97 -10.86 38.05 12.91
N PRO A 98 -11.89 37.42 13.50
CA PRO A 98 -12.53 37.93 14.71
C PRO A 98 -11.56 37.98 15.90
N THR A 99 -11.75 38.94 16.80
CA THR A 99 -10.90 39.11 18.00
C THR A 99 -10.83 37.85 18.85
N TYR A 100 -11.94 37.14 19.05
CA TYR A 100 -11.94 35.90 19.83
C TYR A 100 -11.07 34.78 19.24
N VAL A 101 -10.83 34.78 17.92
CA VAL A 101 -9.92 33.83 17.25
C VAL A 101 -8.46 34.25 17.44
N LEU A 102 -8.18 35.56 17.35
CA LEU A 102 -6.85 36.11 17.61
C LEU A 102 -6.42 35.91 19.07
N GLU A 103 -7.38 35.96 19.99
CA GLU A 103 -7.19 35.74 21.42
C GLU A 103 -7.19 34.25 21.79
N ASP A 104 -7.58 33.35 20.88
CA ASP A 104 -7.64 31.91 21.15
C ASP A 104 -6.23 31.30 21.18
N VAL A 105 -5.81 30.89 22.37
CA VAL A 105 -4.50 30.24 22.58
C VAL A 105 -4.67 28.74 22.37
N VAL A 106 -4.36 28.27 21.17
CA VAL A 106 -4.35 26.84 20.84
C VAL A 106 -3.16 26.15 21.54
N LEU A 107 -3.44 25.51 22.68
CA LEU A 107 -2.46 24.72 23.40
C LEU A 107 -2.24 23.36 22.70
N PRO A 108 -1.02 22.79 22.78
CA PRO A 108 -0.79 21.44 22.28
C PRO A 108 -1.70 20.43 23.00
N PRO A 109 -2.09 19.32 22.32
CA PRO A 109 -2.91 18.28 22.93
C PRO A 109 -2.30 17.81 24.24
N LYS A 110 -3.09 17.83 25.31
CA LYS A 110 -2.66 17.30 26.61
C LYS A 110 -2.65 15.77 26.54
N GLY A 111 -1.51 15.21 26.18
CA GLY A 111 -1.30 13.77 26.13
C GLY A 111 0.19 13.42 26.03
N ARG A 112 0.61 12.39 26.75
CA ARG A 112 1.93 11.79 26.49
C ARG A 112 1.83 11.06 25.15
N ARG A 113 2.78 11.27 24.24
CA ARG A 113 2.94 10.36 23.10
C ARG A 113 3.11 8.96 23.67
N ASN A 114 2.26 8.02 23.23
CA ASN A 114 2.45 6.61 23.58
C ASN A 114 3.88 6.21 23.25
N ALA A 115 4.48 5.34 24.06
CA ALA A 115 5.77 4.77 23.74
C ALA A 115 5.70 4.23 22.31
N GLY A 116 6.56 4.73 21.44
CA GLY A 116 6.64 4.25 20.07
C GLY A 116 6.87 2.74 20.08
N ARG A 117 6.60 2.09 18.95
CA ARG A 117 6.87 0.66 18.78
C ARG A 117 8.27 0.34 19.32
N PRO A 118 8.43 -0.62 20.26
CA PRO A 118 9.73 -1.00 20.77
C PRO A 118 10.68 -1.24 19.60
N ARG A 119 11.87 -0.62 19.66
CA ARG A 119 12.90 -0.80 18.65
C ARG A 119 13.17 -2.30 18.59
N LYS A 120 12.79 -2.96 17.49
CA LYS A 120 13.31 -4.29 17.19
C LYS A 120 14.81 -4.07 17.04
N GLU A 121 15.60 -4.48 18.04
CA GLU A 121 17.04 -4.55 17.85
C GLU A 121 17.31 -5.21 16.51
N ARG A 122 18.19 -4.61 15.71
CA ARG A 122 18.58 -5.21 14.44
C ARG A 122 19.18 -6.57 14.77
N LEU A 123 18.49 -7.64 14.41
CA LEU A 123 19.09 -8.97 14.43
C LEU A 123 20.29 -8.91 13.50
N LYS A 124 21.50 -8.92 14.08
CA LYS A 124 22.74 -8.94 13.32
C LYS A 124 22.72 -10.20 12.44
N PRO A 125 22.80 -10.06 11.09
CA PRO A 125 22.89 -11.22 10.21
C PRO A 125 24.15 -12.02 10.56
N ALA A 126 24.15 -13.32 10.25
CA ALA A 126 25.25 -14.23 10.60
C ALA A 126 26.63 -13.74 10.10
N SER A 127 26.67 -12.90 9.06
CA SER A 127 27.89 -12.27 8.52
C SER A 127 28.55 -11.26 9.46
N GLU A 128 27.81 -10.69 10.42
CA GLU A 128 28.31 -9.69 11.38
C GLU A 128 28.63 -10.29 12.75
N LYS A 129 28.40 -11.61 12.92
CA LYS A 129 28.99 -12.36 14.03
C LYS A 129 30.45 -12.59 13.66
N GLU A 130 31.30 -11.61 13.94
CA GLU A 130 32.75 -11.78 13.86
C GLU A 130 33.13 -12.98 14.75
N SER A 131 33.38 -14.12 14.12
CA SER A 131 34.17 -15.16 14.75
C SER A 131 35.51 -14.50 15.06
N LYS A 132 35.80 -14.25 16.34
CA LYS A 132 37.14 -13.81 16.77
C LYS A 132 38.12 -14.85 16.20
N ARG A 133 38.79 -14.54 15.09
CA ARG A 133 39.79 -15.42 14.51
C ARG A 133 40.85 -15.59 15.58
N ALA A 134 41.03 -16.81 16.07
CA ALA A 134 42.09 -17.12 17.00
C ALA A 134 43.42 -16.78 16.30
N PHE A 135 44.06 -15.69 16.73
CA PHE A 135 45.36 -15.30 16.19
C PHE A 135 46.42 -16.23 16.78
N SER A 136 47.24 -16.83 15.91
CA SER A 136 48.41 -17.62 16.27
C SER A 136 49.67 -16.77 16.23
N CYS A 137 50.59 -17.03 17.15
CA CYS A 137 51.87 -16.35 17.17
C CYS A 137 52.70 -16.74 15.95
N SER A 138 53.17 -15.76 15.16
CA SER A 138 53.96 -16.01 13.94
C SER A 138 55.35 -16.61 14.19
N VAL A 139 55.80 -16.73 15.45
CA VAL A 139 57.09 -17.34 15.80
C VAL A 139 56.96 -18.80 16.18
N CYS A 140 55.98 -19.16 17.02
CA CYS A 140 55.81 -20.52 17.53
C CYS A 140 54.55 -21.23 17.02
N GLY A 141 53.70 -20.55 16.25
CA GLY A 141 52.44 -21.07 15.73
C GLY A 141 51.33 -21.26 16.77
N GLN A 142 51.59 -21.06 18.07
CA GLN A 142 50.59 -21.27 19.13
C GLN A 142 49.69 -20.06 19.34
N GLY A 143 48.42 -20.31 19.64
CA GLY A 143 47.42 -19.29 19.94
C GLY A 143 47.57 -18.68 21.34
N GLY A 144 46.83 -17.58 21.58
CA GLY A 144 46.71 -16.98 22.92
C GLY A 144 47.76 -15.92 23.27
N HIS A 145 48.75 -15.68 22.39
CA HIS A 145 49.74 -14.62 22.56
C HIS A 145 50.25 -14.14 21.20
N ASN A 146 50.93 -13.00 21.17
CA ASN A 146 51.50 -12.44 19.95
C ASN A 146 53.03 -12.54 19.92
N ARG A 147 53.64 -12.21 18.78
CA ARG A 147 55.11 -12.27 18.60
C ARG A 147 55.88 -11.45 19.65
N LYS A 148 55.32 -10.33 20.13
CA LYS A 148 55.99 -9.47 21.13
C LYS A 148 56.07 -10.15 22.49
N THR A 149 55.06 -10.95 22.84
CA THR A 149 54.97 -11.66 24.13
C THR A 149 55.32 -13.14 24.01
N CYS A 150 55.95 -13.57 22.89
CA CYS A 150 56.31 -14.96 22.68
C CYS A 150 57.54 -15.35 23.52
N ARG A 151 57.41 -16.44 24.29
CA ARG A 151 58.52 -16.99 25.08
C ARG A 151 59.64 -17.58 24.21
N ASN A 152 59.31 -18.00 22.99
CA ASN A 152 60.27 -18.55 22.02
C ASN A 152 60.80 -17.46 21.05
N ARG A 153 60.74 -16.19 21.44
CA ARG A 153 61.29 -15.10 20.61
C ARG A 153 62.81 -15.27 20.51
N PRO A 154 63.40 -15.41 19.31
CA PRO A 154 64.85 -15.38 19.17
C PRO A 154 65.38 -14.04 19.68
N LYS A 155 66.49 -14.08 20.42
CA LYS A 155 67.13 -12.87 20.98
C LYS A 155 67.56 -11.94 19.86
#